data_AF-A0A2B4RSZ5-F1
#
_entry.id   AF-A0A2B4RSZ5-F1
#
_cell.length_a   1.000
_cell.length_b   1.000
_cell.length_c   1.000
_cell.angle_alpha   90.00
_cell.angle_beta   90.00
_cell.angle_gamma   90.00
#
_symmetry.space_group_name_H-M   'P 1'
#
loop_
_entity.id
_entity.type
_entity.pdbx_description
1 polymer ?
#
loop_
_entity_poly.entity_id
_entity_poly.type
_entity_poly.pdbx_seq_one_letter_code
_entity_poly.pdbx_strand_id
1 'polypeptide(L)'
;LQIKMKRLVCLAIFFYLTLFSDACERELVGKCIKSYVALLDKAPDEGSHCTRLEMVFGCFWSKSGCKGENIRRWRGWVLMVATLEKFLGTCPRDDQQLQKFYERLPADSKPRRIYERLKTKPITAEDKQCATQIHNSCKRQFVELVRKNHRICDDGGFWLKCYEESGCNEESAIVRYAKFVAELAPKLVSDCKRSDL
;
A
#
# COMPACT_ATOMS: atom_id res chain seq x y z
N LEU A 1 -9.07 -48.29 1.43
CA LEU A 1 -9.56 -47.20 2.31
C LEU A 1 -8.52 -46.13 2.64
N GLN A 2 -7.25 -46.46 2.91
CA GLN A 2 -6.22 -45.50 3.36
C GLN A 2 -5.97 -44.29 2.43
N ILE A 3 -6.12 -44.43 1.11
CA ILE A 3 -5.89 -43.34 0.14
C ILE A 3 -6.99 -42.26 0.20
N LYS A 4 -8.24 -42.64 0.51
CA LYS A 4 -9.37 -41.69 0.64
C LYS A 4 -9.25 -40.85 1.92
N MET A 5 -8.80 -41.44 3.03
CA MET A 5 -8.56 -40.70 4.29
C MET A 5 -7.46 -39.66 4.17
N LYS A 6 -6.34 -39.97 3.50
CA LYS A 6 -5.25 -38.99 3.29
C LYS A 6 -5.69 -37.77 2.47
N ARG A 7 -6.53 -37.97 1.44
CA ARG A 7 -7.09 -36.86 0.64
C ARG A 7 -8.05 -35.97 1.44
N LEU A 8 -8.91 -36.57 2.27
CA LEU A 8 -9.85 -35.83 3.14
C LEU A 8 -9.12 -35.01 4.21
N VAL A 9 -8.06 -35.57 4.82
CA VAL A 9 -7.23 -34.84 5.80
C VAL A 9 -6.47 -33.69 5.13
N CYS A 10 -5.88 -33.90 3.95
CA CYS A 10 -5.22 -32.81 3.22
C CYS A 10 -6.21 -31.70 2.81
N LEU A 11 -7.42 -32.05 2.37
CA LEU A 11 -8.46 -31.07 2.04
C LEU A 11 -8.92 -30.29 3.28
N ALA A 12 -9.11 -30.96 4.43
CA ALA A 12 -9.47 -30.31 5.68
C ALA A 12 -8.38 -29.36 6.19
N ILE A 13 -7.10 -29.75 6.10
CA ILE A 13 -5.96 -28.89 6.42
C ILE A 13 -5.90 -27.68 5.48
N PHE A 14 -6.10 -27.89 4.18
CA PHE A 14 -6.12 -26.81 3.18
C PHE A 14 -7.27 -25.83 3.44
N PHE A 15 -8.46 -26.33 3.77
CA PHE A 15 -9.64 -25.52 4.10
C PHE A 15 -9.47 -24.76 5.43
N TYR A 16 -8.85 -25.36 6.44
CA TYR A 16 -8.49 -24.67 7.68
C TYR A 16 -7.48 -23.55 7.41
N LEU A 17 -6.44 -23.84 6.64
CA LEU A 17 -5.42 -22.85 6.31
C LEU A 17 -6.00 -21.65 5.54
N THR A 18 -6.95 -21.86 4.63
CA THR A 18 -7.58 -20.75 3.88
C THR A 18 -8.51 -19.90 4.76
N LEU A 19 -9.33 -20.51 5.62
CA LEU A 19 -10.25 -19.80 6.51
C LEU A 19 -9.50 -18.97 7.58
N PHE A 20 -8.44 -19.52 8.18
CA PHE A 20 -7.61 -18.79 9.15
C PHE A 20 -6.81 -17.65 8.50
N SER A 21 -6.36 -17.84 7.25
CA SER A 21 -5.69 -16.79 6.48
C SER A 21 -6.61 -15.59 6.28
N ASP A 22 -7.84 -15.83 5.83
CA ASP A 22 -8.81 -14.79 5.50
C ASP A 22 -9.29 -14.00 6.73
N ALA A 23 -9.54 -14.67 7.86
CA ALA A 23 -9.89 -13.99 9.12
C ALA A 23 -8.75 -13.09 9.62
N CYS A 24 -7.51 -13.56 9.54
CA CYS A 24 -6.34 -12.77 9.91
C CYS A 24 -6.20 -11.52 9.02
N GLU A 25 -6.34 -11.66 7.70
CA GLU A 25 -6.24 -10.55 6.76
C GLU A 25 -7.27 -9.47 7.09
N ARG A 26 -8.54 -9.87 7.24
CA ARG A 26 -9.63 -8.94 7.54
C ARG A 26 -9.41 -8.19 8.86
N GLU A 27 -9.03 -8.91 9.93
CA GLU A 27 -8.74 -8.30 11.23
C GLU A 27 -7.59 -7.28 11.12
N LEU A 28 -6.48 -7.66 10.49
CA LEU A 28 -5.30 -6.81 10.41
C LEU A 28 -5.55 -5.58 9.53
N VAL A 29 -6.13 -5.75 8.35
CA VAL A 29 -6.44 -4.64 7.44
C VAL A 29 -7.42 -3.68 8.11
N GLY A 30 -8.51 -4.18 8.68
CA GLY A 30 -9.50 -3.35 9.37
C GLY A 30 -8.91 -2.58 10.55
N LYS A 31 -8.06 -3.24 11.36
CA LYS A 31 -7.34 -2.58 12.45
C LYS A 31 -6.45 -1.45 11.94
N CYS A 32 -5.67 -1.68 10.89
CA CYS A 32 -4.74 -0.68 10.37
C CYS A 32 -5.44 0.51 9.71
N ILE A 33 -6.54 0.27 8.98
CA ILE A 33 -7.40 1.33 8.42
C ILE A 33 -7.99 2.18 9.54
N LYS A 34 -8.61 1.57 10.55
CA LYS A 34 -9.18 2.29 11.71
C LYS A 34 -8.12 3.08 12.46
N SER A 35 -6.92 2.51 12.61
CA SER A 35 -5.79 3.20 13.23
C SER A 35 -5.35 4.42 12.42
N TYR A 36 -5.32 4.34 11.09
CA TYR A 36 -5.00 5.51 10.25
C TYR A 36 -6.02 6.62 10.41
N VAL A 37 -7.32 6.29 10.33
CA VAL A 37 -8.39 7.28 10.50
C VAL A 37 -8.29 7.96 11.86
N ALA A 38 -8.10 7.18 12.94
CA ALA A 38 -7.94 7.73 14.29
C ALA A 38 -6.70 8.62 14.44
N LEU A 39 -5.59 8.30 13.74
CA LEU A 39 -4.41 9.16 13.70
C LEU A 39 -4.66 10.44 12.91
N LEU A 40 -5.43 10.35 11.83
CA LEU A 40 -5.80 11.49 10.99
C LEU A 40 -6.71 12.47 11.73
N ASP A 41 -7.68 11.97 12.49
CA ASP A 41 -8.57 12.80 13.31
C ASP A 41 -7.81 13.56 14.41
N LYS A 42 -6.78 12.93 15.00
CA LYS A 42 -5.95 13.53 16.06
C LYS A 42 -4.96 14.56 15.53
N ALA A 43 -4.35 14.27 14.39
CA ALA A 43 -3.33 15.11 13.78
C ALA A 43 -3.58 15.16 12.28
N PRO A 44 -4.48 16.05 11.80
CA PRO A 44 -4.85 16.11 10.39
C PRO A 44 -3.86 16.88 9.52
N ASP A 45 -2.90 17.58 10.13
CA ASP A 45 -1.98 18.49 9.45
C ASP A 45 -0.97 17.75 8.55
N GLU A 46 -0.41 18.48 7.57
CA GLU A 46 0.60 17.92 6.65
C GLU A 46 1.91 17.58 7.36
N GLY A 47 2.29 18.30 8.42
CA GLY A 47 3.53 18.07 9.16
C GLY A 47 3.55 16.71 9.85
N SER A 48 2.40 16.25 10.33
CA SER A 48 2.23 14.94 10.97
C SER A 48 2.14 13.77 9.97
N HIS A 49 2.18 14.03 8.66
CA HIS A 49 2.00 13.00 7.61
C HIS A 49 3.02 11.87 7.69
N CYS A 50 4.32 12.18 7.79
CA CYS A 50 5.35 11.15 7.83
C CYS A 50 5.19 10.23 9.04
N THR A 51 4.81 10.79 10.19
CA THR A 51 4.52 10.02 11.41
C THR A 51 3.31 9.11 11.21
N ARG A 52 2.21 9.61 10.60
CA ARG A 52 1.04 8.78 10.28
C ARG A 52 1.40 7.64 9.34
N LEU A 53 2.19 7.92 8.29
CA LEU A 53 2.64 6.90 7.35
C LEU A 53 3.51 5.85 8.04
N GLU A 54 4.42 6.25 8.92
CA GLU A 54 5.24 5.32 9.69
C GLU A 54 4.41 4.39 10.57
N MET A 55 3.41 4.93 11.27
CA MET A 55 2.52 4.13 12.12
C MET A 55 1.66 3.14 11.32
N VAL A 56 1.08 3.58 10.19
CA VAL A 56 0.31 2.69 9.30
C VAL A 56 1.19 1.63 8.68
N PHE A 57 2.38 2.01 8.25
CA PHE A 57 3.39 1.09 7.76
C PHE A 57 3.70 0.03 8.83
N GLY A 58 4.01 0.45 10.05
CA GLY A 58 4.26 -0.47 11.17
C GLY A 58 3.09 -1.42 11.43
N CYS A 59 1.84 -0.92 11.35
CA CYS A 59 0.64 -1.73 11.55
C CYS A 59 0.53 -2.87 10.52
N PHE A 60 0.61 -2.57 9.22
CA PHE A 60 0.46 -3.60 8.18
C PHE A 60 1.55 -4.67 8.24
N TRP A 61 2.71 -4.34 8.79
CA TRP A 61 3.85 -5.25 8.93
C TRP A 61 3.96 -5.88 10.33
N SER A 62 3.03 -5.61 11.26
CA SER A 62 3.13 -6.07 12.66
C SER A 62 2.91 -7.57 12.84
N LYS A 63 2.14 -8.22 11.95
CA LYS A 63 1.88 -9.67 11.96
C LYS A 63 2.40 -10.32 10.66
N SER A 64 3.70 -10.63 10.60
CA SER A 64 4.35 -11.23 9.42
C SER A 64 3.76 -12.60 9.02
N GLY A 65 3.21 -13.35 9.98
CA GLY A 65 2.51 -14.62 9.74
C GLY A 65 1.16 -14.48 9.03
N CYS A 66 0.58 -13.28 9.00
CA CYS A 66 -0.66 -13.02 8.26
C CYS A 66 -0.37 -13.00 6.77
N LYS A 67 -0.96 -13.95 6.03
CA LYS A 67 -0.76 -14.16 4.60
C LYS A 67 -2.09 -14.11 3.87
N GLY A 68 -2.01 -13.89 2.57
CA GLY A 68 -3.13 -13.90 1.63
C GLY A 68 -2.93 -12.80 0.59
N GLU A 69 -3.93 -12.57 -0.25
CA GLU A 69 -3.82 -11.60 -1.33
C GLU A 69 -4.15 -10.17 -0.86
N ASN A 70 -5.16 -10.02 0.00
CA ASN A 70 -5.64 -8.72 0.45
C ASN A 70 -4.53 -8.00 1.26
N ILE A 71 -3.98 -8.66 2.29
CA ILE A 71 -2.92 -8.07 3.11
C ILE A 71 -1.65 -7.82 2.29
N ARG A 72 -1.38 -8.64 1.28
CA ARG A 72 -0.23 -8.45 0.38
C ARG A 72 -0.39 -7.20 -0.47
N ARG A 73 -1.60 -6.93 -0.98
CA ARG A 73 -1.90 -5.71 -1.74
C ARG A 73 -1.78 -4.47 -0.85
N TRP A 74 -2.31 -4.49 0.38
CA TRP A 74 -2.15 -3.39 1.33
C TRP A 74 -0.70 -3.14 1.71
N ARG A 75 0.06 -4.18 2.06
CA ARG A 75 1.50 -4.07 2.33
C ARG A 75 2.26 -3.50 1.13
N GLY A 76 1.95 -3.97 -0.07
CA GLY A 76 2.54 -3.48 -1.31
C GLY A 76 2.22 -2.00 -1.55
N TRP A 77 0.98 -1.58 -1.32
CA TRP A 77 0.56 -0.19 -1.49
C TRP A 77 1.26 0.74 -0.52
N VAL A 78 1.20 0.46 0.79
CA VAL A 78 1.82 1.29 1.83
C VAL A 78 3.34 1.33 1.68
N LEU A 79 3.96 0.21 1.30
CA LEU A 79 5.40 0.17 0.98
C LEU A 79 5.73 1.06 -0.24
N MET A 80 4.89 1.06 -1.27
CA MET A 80 5.10 1.90 -2.45
C MET A 80 4.90 3.39 -2.17
N VAL A 81 3.95 3.77 -1.31
CA VAL A 81 3.82 5.16 -0.82
C VAL A 81 5.09 5.58 -0.09
N ALA A 82 5.55 4.78 0.89
CA ALA A 82 6.77 5.07 1.65
C ALA A 82 8.02 5.17 0.76
N THR A 83 8.13 4.33 -0.27
CA THR A 83 9.21 4.39 -1.25
C THR A 83 9.15 5.68 -2.06
N LEU A 84 7.99 6.04 -2.63
CA LEU A 84 7.85 7.27 -3.39
C LEU A 84 8.23 8.48 -2.56
N GLU A 85 7.68 8.60 -1.35
CA GLU A 85 7.91 9.74 -0.47
C GLU A 85 9.37 9.93 -0.08
N LYS A 86 10.09 8.83 0.12
CA LYS A 86 11.53 8.85 0.34
C LYS A 86 12.27 9.36 -0.90
N PHE A 87 12.02 8.81 -2.09
CA PHE A 87 12.74 9.22 -3.30
C PHE A 87 12.43 10.67 -3.71
N LEU A 88 11.23 11.17 -3.37
CA LEU A 88 10.87 12.58 -3.49
C LEU A 88 11.48 13.46 -2.38
N GLY A 89 12.02 12.87 -1.31
CA GLY A 89 12.59 13.61 -0.18
C GLY A 89 11.54 14.25 0.73
N THR A 90 10.30 13.75 0.70
CA THR A 90 9.18 14.29 1.49
C THR A 90 9.08 13.65 2.87
N CYS A 91 9.39 12.36 2.99
CA CYS A 91 9.53 11.67 4.28
C CYS A 91 10.87 10.92 4.33
N PRO A 92 11.79 11.29 5.24
CA PRO A 92 13.05 10.58 5.41
C PRO A 92 12.83 9.12 5.79
N ARG A 93 13.58 8.21 5.17
CA ARG A 93 13.56 6.78 5.52
C ARG A 93 14.85 6.10 5.07
N ASP A 94 15.32 5.15 5.87
CA ASP A 94 16.50 4.35 5.59
C ASP A 94 16.30 3.35 4.43
N ASP A 95 17.26 3.34 3.49
CA ASP A 95 17.31 2.44 2.34
C ASP A 95 17.37 0.97 2.75
N GLN A 96 18.23 0.66 3.73
CA GLN A 96 18.43 -0.72 4.15
C GLN A 96 17.17 -1.27 4.82
N GLN A 97 16.48 -0.45 5.61
CA GLN A 97 15.22 -0.79 6.22
C GLN A 97 14.14 -1.04 5.15
N LEU A 98 14.00 -0.19 4.14
CA LEU A 98 13.06 -0.42 3.03
C LEU A 98 13.38 -1.71 2.26
N GLN A 99 14.66 -1.95 1.97
CA GLN A 99 15.08 -3.14 1.24
C GLN A 99 14.64 -4.43 1.94
N LYS A 100 14.76 -4.50 3.27
CA LYS A 100 14.29 -5.66 4.07
C LYS A 100 12.80 -5.97 3.89
N PHE A 101 11.97 -4.98 3.56
CA PHE A 101 10.54 -5.20 3.28
C PHE A 101 10.30 -5.69 1.85
N TYR A 102 11.06 -5.19 0.88
CA TYR A 102 10.99 -5.67 -0.50
C TYR A 102 11.52 -7.10 -0.67
N GLU A 103 12.49 -7.51 0.16
CA GLU A 103 13.00 -8.89 0.20
C GLU A 103 11.93 -9.90 0.65
N ARG A 104 10.90 -9.45 1.38
CA ARG A 104 9.74 -10.27 1.80
C ARG A 104 8.69 -10.41 0.70
N LEU A 105 8.78 -9.64 -0.38
CA LEU A 105 7.89 -9.73 -1.52
C LEU A 105 8.47 -10.69 -2.59
N PRO A 106 7.61 -11.33 -3.41
CA PRO A 106 8.06 -12.12 -4.56
C PRO A 106 9.02 -11.32 -5.45
N ALA A 107 10.04 -12.00 -5.99
CA ALA A 107 11.09 -11.37 -6.79
C ALA A 107 10.53 -10.65 -8.04
N ASP A 108 9.48 -11.22 -8.63
CA ASP A 108 8.77 -10.71 -9.80
C ASP A 108 7.65 -9.72 -9.46
N SER A 109 7.46 -9.38 -8.18
CA SER A 109 6.39 -8.48 -7.77
C SER A 109 6.59 -7.06 -8.33
N LYS A 110 5.49 -6.45 -8.79
CA LYS A 110 5.52 -5.08 -9.35
C LYS A 110 6.11 -4.03 -8.38
N PRO A 111 5.83 -4.04 -7.07
CA PRO A 111 6.47 -3.13 -6.12
C PRO A 111 8.00 -3.25 -6.13
N ARG A 112 8.53 -4.48 -6.13
CA ARG A 112 9.98 -4.72 -6.12
C ARG A 112 10.64 -4.21 -7.40
N ARG A 113 10.04 -4.45 -8.57
CA ARG A 113 10.54 -3.90 -9.85
C ARG A 113 10.62 -2.38 -9.86
N ILE A 114 9.65 -1.69 -9.26
CA ILE A 114 9.66 -0.22 -9.19
C ILE A 114 10.75 0.27 -8.23
N TYR A 115 10.88 -0.37 -7.06
CA TYR A 115 11.93 -0.05 -6.11
C TYR A 115 13.33 -0.17 -6.70
N GLU A 116 13.65 -1.30 -7.34
CA GLU A 116 14.95 -1.50 -7.98
C GLU A 116 15.20 -0.48 -9.11
N ARG A 117 14.16 -0.10 -9.85
CA ARG A 117 14.28 0.95 -10.87
C ARG A 117 14.59 2.31 -10.26
N LEU A 118 13.92 2.69 -9.17
CA LEU A 118 14.18 3.97 -8.49
C LEU A 118 15.57 4.02 -7.87
N LYS A 119 16.11 2.88 -7.40
CA LYS A 119 17.50 2.76 -6.95
C LYS A 119 18.51 2.92 -8.08
N THR A 120 18.26 2.30 -9.24
CA THR A 120 19.20 2.24 -10.36
C THR A 120 19.17 3.48 -11.26
N LYS A 121 18.01 4.13 -11.40
CA LYS A 121 17.81 5.38 -12.13
C LYS A 121 17.24 6.44 -11.18
N PRO A 122 18.09 7.24 -10.54
CA PRO A 122 17.65 8.33 -9.69
C PRO A 122 16.71 9.29 -10.42
N ILE A 123 15.77 9.85 -9.68
CA ILE A 123 14.84 10.87 -10.18
C ILE A 123 15.65 12.13 -10.51
N THR A 124 15.55 12.64 -11.73
CA THR A 124 16.21 13.89 -12.12
C THR A 124 15.65 15.06 -11.32
N ALA A 125 16.36 16.19 -11.21
CA ALA A 125 15.86 17.35 -10.47
C ALA A 125 14.52 17.88 -11.03
N GLU A 126 14.41 17.94 -12.36
CA GLU A 126 13.20 18.34 -13.07
C GLU A 126 12.03 17.38 -12.81
N ASP A 127 12.27 16.07 -12.94
CA ASP A 127 11.26 15.04 -12.65
C ASP A 127 10.82 15.11 -11.18
N LYS A 128 11.78 15.32 -10.27
CA LYS A 128 11.53 15.40 -8.83
C LYS A 128 10.63 16.58 -8.49
N GLN A 129 10.82 17.74 -9.14
CA GLN A 129 9.96 18.90 -8.92
C GLN A 129 8.52 18.61 -9.33
N CYS A 130 8.30 18.12 -10.55
CA CYS A 130 6.95 17.79 -11.04
C CYS A 130 6.29 16.70 -10.18
N ALA A 131 7.02 15.62 -9.92
CA ALA A 131 6.53 14.50 -9.13
C ALA A 131 6.16 14.91 -7.70
N THR A 132 6.96 15.77 -7.06
CA THR A 132 6.68 16.27 -5.71
C THR A 132 5.44 17.14 -5.67
N GLN A 133 5.28 18.04 -6.65
CA GLN A 133 4.11 18.91 -6.73
C GLN A 133 2.81 18.10 -6.89
N ILE A 134 2.79 17.17 -7.85
CA ILE A 134 1.62 16.32 -8.09
C ILE A 134 1.34 15.42 -6.89
N HIS A 135 2.38 14.77 -6.35
CA HIS A 135 2.22 13.89 -5.19
C HIS A 135 1.63 14.62 -3.98
N ASN A 136 2.12 15.82 -3.66
CA ASN A 136 1.61 16.60 -2.54
C ASN A 136 0.16 17.05 -2.76
N SER A 137 -0.19 17.48 -3.99
CA SER A 137 -1.58 17.83 -4.34
C SER A 137 -2.52 16.64 -4.14
N CYS A 138 -2.17 15.48 -4.72
CA CYS A 138 -2.99 14.28 -4.65
C CYS A 138 -3.12 13.73 -3.22
N LYS A 139 -2.01 13.75 -2.47
CA LYS A 139 -2.00 13.37 -1.05
C LYS A 139 -2.92 14.26 -0.22
N ARG A 140 -2.89 15.58 -0.42
CA ARG A 140 -3.75 16.54 0.29
C ARG A 140 -5.22 16.23 0.04
N GLN A 141 -5.61 16.08 -1.22
CA GLN A 141 -7.00 15.75 -1.58
C GLN A 141 -7.44 14.43 -0.95
N PHE A 142 -6.60 13.40 -0.98
CA PHE A 142 -6.92 12.12 -0.33
C PHE A 142 -7.11 12.26 1.17
N VAL A 143 -6.18 12.94 1.85
CA VAL A 143 -6.27 13.18 3.30
C VAL A 143 -7.55 13.93 3.65
N GLU A 144 -7.90 14.95 2.89
CA GLU A 144 -9.14 15.72 3.10
C GLU A 144 -10.39 14.86 2.92
N LEU A 145 -10.43 14.02 1.88
CA LEU A 145 -11.55 13.10 1.62
C LEU A 145 -11.68 12.06 2.75
N VAL A 146 -10.59 11.40 3.12
CA VAL A 146 -10.61 10.40 4.20
C VAL A 146 -11.01 11.03 5.52
N ARG A 147 -10.55 12.23 5.83
CA ARG A 147 -10.96 12.94 7.05
C ARG A 147 -12.46 13.24 7.05
N LYS A 148 -13.03 13.59 5.90
CA LYS A 148 -14.45 13.93 5.78
C LYS A 148 -15.36 12.70 5.84
N ASN A 149 -14.96 11.62 5.17
CA ASN A 149 -15.84 10.49 4.92
C ASN A 149 -15.49 9.27 5.76
N HIS A 150 -14.27 9.19 6.30
CA HIS A 150 -13.70 8.01 6.97
C HIS A 150 -13.68 6.74 6.11
N ARG A 151 -13.74 6.87 4.77
CA ARG A 151 -13.80 5.75 3.82
C ARG A 151 -12.52 5.64 3.00
N ILE A 152 -11.42 5.23 3.66
CA ILE A 152 -10.11 5.02 2.97
C ILE A 152 -10.27 4.20 1.68
N CYS A 153 -11.10 3.16 1.71
CA CYS A 153 -11.25 2.27 0.57
C CYS A 153 -11.90 2.96 -0.63
N ASP A 154 -12.94 3.77 -0.42
CA ASP A 154 -13.63 4.49 -1.50
C ASP A 154 -12.86 5.74 -1.92
N ASP A 155 -12.37 6.52 -0.95
CA ASP A 155 -11.60 7.75 -1.16
C ASP A 155 -10.22 7.44 -1.76
N GLY A 156 -9.70 6.23 -1.48
CA GLY A 156 -8.51 5.68 -2.11
C GLY A 156 -8.62 5.67 -3.63
N GLY A 157 -9.83 5.46 -4.17
CA GLY A 157 -10.17 5.58 -5.58
C GLY A 157 -9.91 6.96 -6.21
N PHE A 158 -10.18 8.02 -5.45
CA PHE A 158 -9.98 9.40 -5.90
C PHE A 158 -8.51 9.81 -5.88
N TRP A 159 -7.74 9.34 -4.90
CA TRP A 159 -6.30 9.57 -4.84
C TRP A 159 -5.59 9.10 -6.12
N LEU A 160 -6.09 8.01 -6.73
CA LEU A 160 -5.52 7.40 -7.92
C LEU A 160 -5.71 8.27 -9.16
N LYS A 161 -6.95 8.73 -9.37
CA LYS A 161 -7.31 9.56 -10.52
C LYS A 161 -6.50 10.84 -10.56
N CYS A 162 -6.19 11.41 -9.39
CA CYS A 162 -5.36 12.59 -9.31
C CYS A 162 -3.98 12.42 -9.98
N TYR A 163 -3.40 11.22 -9.96
CA TYR A 163 -2.11 11.00 -10.63
C TYR A 163 -2.22 10.84 -12.15
N GLU A 164 -3.40 10.53 -12.69
CA GLU A 164 -3.63 10.39 -14.14
C GLU A 164 -3.57 11.75 -14.85
N GLU A 165 -3.90 12.82 -14.13
CA GLU A 165 -3.90 14.21 -14.61
C GLU A 165 -2.57 14.95 -14.32
N SER A 166 -1.48 14.21 -14.10
CA SER A 166 -0.23 14.79 -13.58
C SER A 166 0.43 15.84 -14.46
N GLY A 167 0.22 15.82 -15.78
CA GLY A 167 0.93 16.70 -16.74
C GLY A 167 2.46 16.55 -16.76
N CYS A 168 3.03 15.63 -15.98
CA CYS A 168 4.46 15.35 -15.96
C CYS A 168 4.87 14.54 -17.21
N ASN A 169 6.16 14.57 -17.54
CA ASN A 169 6.74 13.73 -18.61
C ASN A 169 6.34 12.26 -18.42
N GLU A 170 6.04 11.53 -19.50
CA GLU A 170 5.61 10.12 -19.42
C GLU A 170 6.64 9.17 -18.78
N GLU A 171 7.91 9.54 -18.86
CA GLU A 171 9.00 8.86 -18.16
C GLU A 171 9.17 9.32 -16.71
N SER A 172 8.32 10.18 -16.18
CA SER A 172 8.38 10.63 -14.80
C SER A 172 8.22 9.46 -13.81
N ALA A 173 8.93 9.54 -12.68
CA ALA A 173 8.68 8.67 -11.54
C ALA A 173 7.21 8.69 -11.10
N ILE A 174 6.53 9.85 -11.17
CA ILE A 174 5.13 9.96 -10.75
C ILE A 174 4.18 9.28 -11.72
N VAL A 175 4.42 9.37 -13.02
CA VAL A 175 3.59 8.69 -14.05
C VAL A 175 3.75 7.18 -13.93
N ARG A 176 4.96 6.68 -13.65
CA ARG A 176 5.18 5.25 -13.39
C ARG A 176 4.51 4.78 -12.11
N TYR A 177 4.58 5.58 -11.06
CA TYR A 177 3.85 5.32 -9.82
C TYR A 177 2.34 5.32 -10.06
N ALA A 178 1.81 6.27 -10.83
CA ALA A 178 0.40 6.34 -11.23
C ALA A 178 -0.05 5.03 -11.91
N LYS A 179 0.73 4.53 -12.89
CA LYS A 179 0.47 3.25 -13.57
C LYS A 179 0.49 2.05 -12.61
N PHE A 180 1.32 2.07 -11.57
CA PHE A 180 1.29 1.05 -10.52
C PHE A 180 0.00 1.11 -9.71
N VAL A 181 -0.32 2.30 -9.25
CA VAL A 181 -1.47 2.58 -8.39
C VAL A 181 -2.79 2.28 -9.12
N ALA A 182 -2.91 2.63 -10.39
CA ALA A 182 -4.08 2.38 -11.23
C ALA A 182 -4.41 0.88 -11.39
N GLU A 183 -3.40 0.00 -11.44
CA GLU A 183 -3.64 -1.46 -11.50
C GLU A 183 -3.98 -2.07 -10.14
N LEU A 184 -3.43 -1.52 -9.05
CA LEU A 184 -3.58 -2.09 -7.72
C LEU A 184 -4.91 -1.70 -7.08
N ALA A 185 -5.33 -0.47 -7.29
CA ALA A 185 -6.35 0.11 -6.45
C ALA A 185 -7.79 -0.34 -6.73
N PRO A 186 -8.21 -0.68 -7.97
CA PRO A 186 -9.48 -1.37 -8.18
C PRO A 186 -9.56 -2.68 -7.37
N LYS A 187 -8.43 -3.36 -7.18
CA LYS A 187 -8.34 -4.58 -6.36
C LYS A 187 -8.48 -4.26 -4.87
N LEU A 188 -7.82 -3.21 -4.38
CA LEU A 188 -7.95 -2.76 -2.98
C LEU A 188 -9.39 -2.35 -2.65
N VAL A 189 -10.06 -1.59 -3.52
CA VAL A 189 -11.47 -1.22 -3.37
C VAL A 189 -12.35 -2.47 -3.31
N SER A 190 -12.13 -3.41 -4.24
CA SER A 190 -12.86 -4.68 -4.27
C SER A 190 -12.64 -5.51 -3.00
N ASP A 191 -11.41 -5.55 -2.49
CA ASP A 191 -11.06 -6.31 -1.30
C ASP A 191 -11.72 -5.73 -0.04
N CYS A 192 -11.81 -4.39 0.07
CA CYS A 192 -12.55 -3.76 1.17
C CYS A 192 -14.03 -4.10 1.16
N LYS A 193 -14.68 -3.99 -0.01
CA LYS A 193 -16.11 -4.33 -0.16
C LYS A 193 -16.39 -5.79 0.20
N ARG A 194 -15.47 -6.70 -0.13
CA ARG A 194 -15.59 -8.12 0.23
C ARG A 194 -15.35 -8.39 1.71
N SER A 195 -14.66 -7.49 2.39
CA SER A 195 -14.25 -7.66 3.79
C SER A 195 -15.20 -6.99 4.78
N ASP A 196 -16.31 -6.40 4.30
CA ASP A 196 -17.21 -5.54 5.08
C ASP A 196 -16.46 -4.42 5.83
N LEU A 197 -15.39 -3.90 5.21
CA LEU A 197 -14.53 -2.82 5.73
C LEU A 197 -14.92 -1.46 5.18
#